data_AF-A0A1I0BKC4-F1
#
_entry.id   AF-A0A1I0BKC4-F1
#
_cell.length_a   1.000
_cell.length_b   1.000
_cell.length_c   1.000
_cell.angle_alpha   90.00
_cell.angle_beta   90.00
_cell.angle_gamma   90.00
#
_symmetry.space_group_name_H-M   'P 1'
#
loop_
_entity.id
_entity.type
_entity.pdbx_description
1 polymer ?
#
loop_
_entity_poly.entity_id
_entity_poly.type
_entity_poly.pdbx_seq_one_letter_code
_entity_poly.pdbx_strand_id
1 'polypeptide(L)'
;MPAERDKPAWKNGMNTDFQLPEGIGLLEIHPSDIEKKSFEMIGEELKKLGKGPYPEDVDKVVRRVIHTTADFQFADTLVFSPKAVQAGIRALTEGAPVITDTNMAKSGIRKAVLQSLGTEVFCFMADADVARDAKAAGVTRAVMSMRKAAELEEQTGRRAVFAIGNAPTALVELYSLIQQGRLHPRLIIGVPVGFVNVVQAKELILTLKSTPHIVARGRKGGSTVAAAIVNALLYQIRRL
;
A
#
# COMPACT_ATOMS: atom_id res chain seq x y z
N MET A 1 4.71 -32.80 30.15
CA MET A 1 4.94 -32.72 28.69
C MET A 1 5.48 -31.33 28.40
N PRO A 2 6.69 -31.17 27.85
CA PRO A 2 7.18 -29.84 27.49
C PRO A 2 6.24 -29.25 26.44
N ALA A 3 5.79 -28.02 26.69
CA ALA A 3 4.76 -27.38 25.90
C ALA A 3 5.17 -27.28 24.43
N GLU A 4 4.22 -27.49 23.51
CA GLU A 4 4.37 -27.26 22.06
C GLU A 4 4.85 -25.85 21.66
N ARG A 5 5.05 -24.95 22.63
CA ARG A 5 5.45 -23.55 22.46
C ARG A 5 6.92 -23.33 22.09
N ASP A 6 7.80 -24.33 22.25
CA ASP A 6 9.23 -24.15 22.00
C ASP A 6 9.72 -24.72 20.66
N LYS A 7 8.80 -25.18 19.79
CA LYS A 7 9.19 -25.70 18.47
C LYS A 7 9.45 -24.54 17.49
N PRO A 8 10.59 -24.52 16.78
CA PRO A 8 10.86 -23.50 15.78
C PRO A 8 9.86 -23.62 14.63
N ALA A 9 9.51 -22.48 14.03
CA ALA A 9 8.36 -22.34 13.14
C ALA A 9 8.34 -23.33 11.98
N TRP A 10 9.51 -23.65 11.43
CA TRP A 10 9.63 -24.59 10.32
C TRP A 10 9.49 -26.05 10.76
N LYS A 11 9.70 -26.41 12.04
CA LYS A 11 9.50 -27.78 12.55
C LYS A 11 8.05 -28.08 12.93
N ASN A 12 7.16 -27.09 12.96
CA ASN A 12 5.75 -27.31 13.28
C ASN A 12 5.06 -28.10 12.16
N GLY A 13 4.64 -29.34 12.49
CA GLY A 13 3.95 -30.24 11.55
C GLY A 13 4.86 -30.99 10.57
N MET A 14 6.19 -30.89 10.70
CA MET A 14 7.14 -31.67 9.90
C MET A 14 7.39 -33.07 10.49
N ASN A 15 7.71 -34.02 9.61
CA ASN A 15 8.14 -35.37 9.98
C ASN A 15 9.43 -35.31 10.83
N THR A 16 9.52 -36.13 11.88
CA THR A 16 10.67 -36.18 12.81
C THR A 16 11.98 -36.61 12.17
N ASP A 17 11.91 -37.26 11.01
CA ASP A 17 13.09 -37.72 10.25
C ASP A 17 13.61 -36.66 9.24
N PHE A 18 13.02 -35.47 9.21
CA PHE A 18 13.46 -34.40 8.29
C PHE A 18 14.79 -33.81 8.76
N GLN A 19 15.83 -33.96 7.93
CA GLN A 19 17.14 -33.36 8.11
C GLN A 19 17.37 -32.29 7.03
N LEU A 20 17.95 -31.15 7.44
CA LEU A 20 18.34 -30.11 6.49
C LEU A 20 19.58 -30.56 5.70
N PRO A 21 19.66 -30.24 4.40
CA PRO A 21 20.88 -30.44 3.62
C PRO A 21 22.06 -29.69 4.25
N GLU A 22 23.28 -30.24 4.06
CA GLU A 22 24.50 -29.58 4.50
C GLU A 22 24.61 -28.15 3.93
N GLY A 23 25.05 -27.21 4.78
CA GLY A 23 25.20 -25.80 4.42
C GLY A 23 23.93 -24.96 4.47
N ILE A 24 22.75 -25.55 4.74
CA ILE A 24 21.49 -24.80 4.90
C ILE A 24 21.12 -24.70 6.38
N GLY A 25 21.17 -23.49 6.93
CA GLY A 25 20.70 -23.18 8.28
C GLY A 25 19.35 -22.46 8.25
N LEU A 26 18.35 -22.99 8.97
CA LEU A 26 17.10 -22.29 9.23
C LEU A 26 17.12 -21.70 10.63
N LEU A 27 16.70 -20.43 10.75
CA LEU A 27 16.61 -19.78 12.05
C LEU A 27 15.60 -20.49 12.95
N GLU A 28 16.02 -20.81 14.17
CA GLU A 28 15.11 -21.33 15.20
C GLU A 28 14.36 -20.18 15.85
N ILE A 29 13.10 -19.99 15.42
CA ILE A 29 12.25 -18.89 15.89
C ILE A 29 10.80 -19.34 15.98
N HIS A 30 10.06 -18.90 16.99
CA HIS A 30 8.64 -19.21 17.13
C HIS A 30 7.81 -18.47 16.05
N PRO A 31 6.73 -19.07 15.49
CA PRO A 31 5.93 -18.43 14.43
C PRO A 31 5.44 -17.01 14.74
N SER A 32 5.08 -16.73 16.01
CA SER A 32 4.62 -15.39 16.42
C SER A 32 5.70 -14.32 16.33
N ASP A 33 6.97 -14.71 16.35
CA ASP A 33 8.09 -13.80 16.47
C ASP A 33 8.76 -13.52 15.12
N ILE A 34 8.40 -14.26 14.07
CA ILE A 34 8.97 -14.11 12.72
C ILE A 34 8.81 -12.68 12.20
N GLU A 35 7.61 -12.10 12.31
CA GLU A 35 7.36 -10.75 11.81
C GLU A 35 8.21 -9.73 12.58
N LYS A 36 8.23 -9.84 13.91
CA LYS A 36 9.04 -8.97 14.78
C LYS A 36 10.52 -9.06 14.40
N LYS A 37 11.04 -10.28 14.26
CA LYS A 37 12.44 -10.51 13.91
C LYS A 37 12.78 -9.98 12.52
N SER A 38 11.86 -10.12 11.56
CA SER A 38 12.01 -9.55 10.22
C SER A 38 12.15 -8.02 10.28
N PHE A 39 11.33 -7.34 11.08
CA PHE A 39 11.41 -5.89 11.25
C PHE A 39 12.68 -5.41 11.97
N GLU A 40 13.21 -6.21 12.90
CA GLU A 40 14.51 -5.97 13.52
C GLU A 40 15.63 -6.05 12.48
N MET A 41 15.69 -7.13 11.70
CA MET A 41 16.70 -7.33 10.64
C MET A 41 16.64 -6.22 9.58
N ILE A 42 15.43 -5.85 9.12
CA ILE A 42 15.24 -4.74 8.18
C ILE A 42 15.78 -3.43 8.77
N GLY A 43 15.54 -3.16 10.05
CA GLY A 43 16.04 -1.96 10.72
C GLY A 43 17.58 -1.92 10.79
N GLU A 44 18.21 -3.04 11.12
CA GLU A 44 19.66 -3.18 11.14
C GLU A 44 20.27 -2.98 9.74
N GLU A 45 19.66 -3.55 8.70
CA GLU A 45 20.16 -3.43 7.34
C GLU A 45 19.97 -2.02 6.77
N LEU A 46 18.84 -1.36 7.04
CA LEU A 46 18.67 0.07 6.72
C LEU A 46 19.76 0.93 7.36
N LYS A 47 20.09 0.67 8.63
CA LYS A 47 21.17 1.38 9.33
C LYS A 47 22.52 1.14 8.68
N LYS A 48 22.84 -0.10 8.29
CA LYS A 48 24.09 -0.44 7.57
C LYS A 48 24.18 0.26 6.21
N LEU A 49 23.05 0.40 5.52
CA LEU A 49 22.94 1.09 4.24
C LEU A 49 22.91 2.63 4.36
N GLY A 50 23.01 3.18 5.58
CA GLY A 50 22.97 4.63 5.83
C GLY A 50 21.62 5.26 5.49
N LYS A 51 20.52 4.50 5.59
CA LYS A 51 19.16 4.98 5.31
C LYS A 51 18.48 5.46 6.59
N GLY A 52 17.74 6.57 6.50
CA GLY A 52 17.16 7.26 7.66
C GLY A 52 18.16 8.13 8.43
N PRO A 53 17.87 8.53 9.68
CA PRO A 53 16.63 8.24 10.42
C PRO A 53 15.42 8.90 9.76
N TYR A 54 14.30 8.18 9.73
CA TYR A 54 13.01 8.70 9.31
C TYR A 54 12.18 9.10 10.53
N PRO A 55 11.20 10.02 10.38
CA PRO A 55 10.12 10.15 11.34
C PRO A 55 9.49 8.78 11.64
N GLU A 56 9.10 8.53 12.89
CA GLU A 56 8.66 7.20 13.35
C GLU A 56 7.50 6.62 12.52
N ASP A 57 6.58 7.49 12.13
CA ASP A 57 5.41 7.15 11.33
C ASP A 57 5.78 6.78 9.88
N VAL A 58 6.77 7.48 9.31
CA VAL A 58 7.36 7.20 7.99
C VAL A 58 8.18 5.91 8.02
N ASP A 59 9.00 5.69 9.05
CA ASP A 59 9.82 4.48 9.23
C ASP A 59 8.94 3.22 9.20
N LYS A 60 7.79 3.24 9.89
CA LYS A 60 6.82 2.14 9.88
C LYS A 60 6.28 1.82 8.48
N VAL A 61 6.05 2.84 7.64
CA VAL A 61 5.61 2.64 6.25
C VAL A 61 6.73 2.07 5.41
N VAL A 62 7.93 2.66 5.46
CA VAL A 62 9.10 2.22 4.69
C VAL A 62 9.44 0.75 5.01
N ARG A 63 9.54 0.41 6.30
CA ARG A 63 9.85 -0.97 6.70
C ARG A 63 8.76 -1.95 6.28
N ARG A 64 7.48 -1.57 6.34
CA ARG A 64 6.38 -2.46 5.91
C ARG A 64 6.44 -2.74 4.40
N VAL A 65 6.81 -1.75 3.60
CA VAL A 65 7.04 -1.94 2.16
C VAL A 65 8.23 -2.85 1.91
N ILE A 66 9.36 -2.63 2.59
CA ILE A 66 10.56 -3.49 2.48
C ILE A 66 10.23 -4.92 2.91
N HIS A 67 9.55 -5.11 4.05
CA HIS A 67 9.12 -6.43 4.51
C HIS A 67 8.28 -7.18 3.48
N THR A 68 7.43 -6.47 2.74
CA THR A 68 6.56 -7.05 1.71
C THR A 68 7.32 -7.41 0.43
N THR A 69 8.44 -6.75 0.15
CA THR A 69 9.13 -6.79 -1.15
C THR A 69 10.54 -7.38 -1.10
N ALA A 70 11.10 -7.50 0.11
CA ALA A 70 12.52 -7.75 0.36
C ALA A 70 13.45 -6.76 -0.38
N ASP A 71 12.98 -5.54 -0.66
CA ASP A 71 13.68 -4.59 -1.53
C ASP A 71 13.97 -3.26 -0.80
N PHE A 72 15.22 -3.11 -0.37
CA PHE A 72 15.70 -1.92 0.34
C PHE A 72 15.74 -0.65 -0.52
N GLN A 73 15.62 -0.76 -1.85
CA GLN A 73 15.58 0.44 -2.71
C GLN A 73 14.31 1.28 -2.49
N PHE A 74 13.27 0.73 -1.85
CA PHE A 74 12.11 1.52 -1.43
C PHE A 74 12.45 2.56 -0.36
N ALA A 75 13.55 2.40 0.39
CA ALA A 75 14.04 3.40 1.33
C ALA A 75 14.49 4.71 0.63
N ASP A 76 14.88 4.61 -0.64
CA ASP A 76 15.31 5.75 -1.47
C ASP A 76 14.21 6.29 -2.38
N THR A 77 13.33 5.40 -2.82
CA THR A 77 12.35 5.74 -3.86
C THR A 77 10.99 6.15 -3.31
N LEU A 78 10.65 5.80 -2.06
CA LEU A 78 9.43 6.30 -1.42
C LEU A 78 9.56 7.77 -1.03
N VAL A 79 8.76 8.60 -1.69
CA VAL A 79 8.64 10.03 -1.44
C VAL A 79 7.30 10.31 -0.77
N PHE A 80 7.33 11.13 0.27
CA PHE A 80 6.19 11.51 1.07
C PHE A 80 5.98 13.02 0.95
N SER A 81 4.75 13.46 0.66
CA SER A 81 4.41 14.87 0.85
C SER A 81 4.48 15.23 2.35
N PRO A 82 4.59 16.52 2.70
CA PRO A 82 4.52 16.94 4.10
C PRO A 82 3.29 16.36 4.80
N LYS A 83 3.51 15.71 5.95
CA LYS A 83 2.48 15.10 6.80
C LYS A 83 1.61 14.02 6.11
N ALA A 84 2.08 13.39 5.02
CA ALA A 84 1.30 12.41 4.26
C ALA A 84 0.78 11.24 5.10
N VAL A 85 1.64 10.69 5.98
CA VAL A 85 1.31 9.55 6.84
C VAL A 85 0.24 9.93 7.85
N GLN A 86 0.40 11.07 8.54
CA GLN A 86 -0.60 11.59 9.47
C GLN A 86 -1.93 11.90 8.77
N ALA A 87 -1.88 12.47 7.56
CA ALA A 87 -3.09 12.74 6.77
C ALA A 87 -3.83 11.45 6.42
N GLY A 88 -3.10 10.39 6.05
CA GLY A 88 -3.64 9.06 5.79
C GLY A 88 -4.27 8.41 7.03
N ILE A 89 -3.55 8.42 8.15
CA ILE A 89 -4.05 7.92 9.45
C ILE A 89 -5.34 8.64 9.81
N ARG A 90 -5.33 9.98 9.80
CA ARG A 90 -6.50 10.80 10.12
C ARG A 90 -7.68 10.49 9.21
N ALA A 91 -7.43 10.38 7.89
CA ALA A 91 -8.49 10.06 6.93
C ALA A 91 -9.15 8.72 7.23
N LEU A 92 -8.36 7.68 7.50
CA LEU A 92 -8.88 6.35 7.81
C LEU A 92 -9.62 6.33 9.16
N THR A 93 -9.13 7.04 10.18
CA THR A 93 -9.83 7.19 11.47
C THR A 93 -11.16 7.94 11.32
N GLU A 94 -11.23 8.94 10.43
CA GLU A 94 -12.46 9.68 10.11
C GLU A 94 -13.39 8.91 9.14
N GLY A 95 -13.10 7.62 8.86
CA GLY A 95 -13.95 6.77 8.03
C GLY A 95 -13.87 7.06 6.53
N ALA A 96 -12.77 7.64 6.02
CA ALA A 96 -12.57 7.82 4.58
C ALA A 96 -12.53 6.44 3.87
N PRO A 97 -13.23 6.26 2.74
CA PRO A 97 -13.15 5.03 1.96
C PRO A 97 -11.78 4.88 1.31
N VAL A 98 -11.32 3.63 1.14
CA VAL A 98 -10.12 3.33 0.37
C VAL A 98 -10.53 2.90 -1.04
N ILE A 99 -10.01 3.55 -2.06
CA ILE A 99 -10.30 3.22 -3.47
C ILE A 99 -9.02 2.68 -4.12
N THR A 100 -9.13 1.50 -4.73
CA THR A 100 -8.00 0.82 -5.37
C THR A 100 -8.20 0.69 -6.88
N ASP A 101 -7.10 0.61 -7.61
CA ASP A 101 -7.08 0.38 -9.06
C ASP A 101 -7.04 -1.11 -9.45
N THR A 102 -6.98 -2.01 -8.46
CA THR A 102 -6.93 -3.46 -8.69
C THR A 102 -7.61 -4.23 -7.57
N ASN A 103 -8.28 -5.33 -7.93
CA ASN A 103 -8.80 -6.28 -6.94
C ASN A 103 -7.68 -6.92 -6.10
N MET A 104 -6.47 -7.03 -6.66
CA MET A 104 -5.30 -7.51 -5.92
C MET A 104 -4.95 -6.59 -4.75
N ALA A 105 -4.90 -5.26 -4.97
CA ALA A 105 -4.67 -4.30 -3.89
C ALA A 105 -5.81 -4.34 -2.86
N LYS A 106 -7.07 -4.37 -3.33
CA LYS A 106 -8.26 -4.51 -2.46
C LYS A 106 -8.19 -5.75 -1.57
N SER A 107 -7.74 -6.89 -2.09
CA SER A 107 -7.64 -8.14 -1.35
C SER A 107 -6.49 -8.15 -0.34
N GLY A 108 -5.40 -7.43 -0.61
CA GLY A 108 -4.27 -7.31 0.31
C GLY A 108 -4.51 -6.38 1.51
N ILE A 109 -5.57 -5.57 1.49
CA ILE A 109 -5.90 -4.61 2.56
C ILE A 109 -6.71 -5.30 3.68
N ARG A 110 -6.40 -4.97 4.94
CA ARG A 110 -7.08 -5.51 6.13
C ARG A 110 -8.51 -4.99 6.29
N LYS A 111 -9.45 -5.61 5.57
CA LYS A 111 -10.89 -5.25 5.54
C LYS A 111 -11.54 -5.18 6.93
N ALA A 112 -11.27 -6.13 7.82
CA ALA A 112 -11.84 -6.14 9.17
C ALA A 112 -11.45 -4.89 9.98
N VAL A 113 -10.24 -4.36 9.77
CA VAL A 113 -9.79 -3.13 10.45
C VAL A 113 -10.50 -1.91 9.87
N LEU A 114 -10.63 -1.82 8.54
CA LEU A 114 -11.41 -0.75 7.91
C LEU A 114 -12.86 -0.73 8.39
N GLN A 115 -13.50 -1.91 8.46
CA GLN A 115 -14.88 -2.05 8.95
C GLN A 115 -15.02 -1.58 10.40
N SER A 116 -14.05 -1.88 11.27
CA SER A 116 -14.05 -1.36 12.65
C SER A 116 -13.89 0.16 12.74
N LEU A 117 -13.40 0.80 11.68
CA LEU A 117 -13.29 2.26 11.54
C LEU A 117 -14.48 2.87 10.77
N GLY A 118 -15.55 2.10 10.52
CA GLY A 118 -16.74 2.58 9.81
C GLY A 118 -16.51 2.83 8.31
N THR A 119 -15.51 2.20 7.72
CA THR A 119 -15.16 2.37 6.30
C THR A 119 -14.85 1.05 5.62
N GLU A 120 -14.67 1.09 4.31
CA GLU A 120 -14.38 -0.10 3.51
C GLU A 120 -13.46 0.22 2.32
N VAL A 121 -13.17 -0.81 1.53
CA VAL A 121 -12.30 -0.72 0.36
C VAL A 121 -13.07 -1.06 -0.92
N PHE A 122 -12.99 -0.16 -1.87
CA PHE A 122 -13.63 -0.26 -3.18
C PHE A 122 -12.60 -0.51 -4.29
N CYS A 123 -13.08 -1.14 -5.36
CA CYS A 123 -12.37 -1.33 -6.61
C CYS A 123 -13.44 -1.44 -7.70
N PHE A 124 -13.59 -0.39 -8.51
CA PHE A 124 -14.65 -0.33 -9.51
C PHE A 124 -14.24 -0.95 -10.86
N MET A 125 -13.00 -1.45 -10.96
CA MET A 125 -12.45 -2.01 -12.20
C MET A 125 -13.24 -3.18 -12.81
N ALA A 126 -13.96 -3.91 -11.96
CA ALA A 126 -14.74 -5.08 -12.34
C ALA A 126 -16.22 -4.75 -12.55
N ASP A 127 -16.64 -3.51 -12.32
CA ASP A 127 -18.04 -3.15 -12.43
C ASP A 127 -18.45 -3.10 -13.92
N ALA A 128 -19.64 -3.61 -14.23
CA ALA A 128 -20.12 -3.74 -15.59
C ALA A 128 -20.32 -2.38 -16.28
N ASP A 129 -20.75 -1.37 -15.53
CA ASP A 129 -20.88 0.01 -16.00
C ASP A 129 -19.51 0.61 -16.36
N VAL A 130 -18.50 0.46 -15.50
CA VAL A 130 -17.13 0.92 -15.76
C VAL A 130 -16.55 0.28 -17.03
N ALA A 131 -16.78 -1.02 -17.24
CA ALA A 131 -16.32 -1.71 -18.44
C ALA A 131 -17.01 -1.19 -19.72
N ARG A 132 -18.34 -1.01 -19.67
CA ARG A 132 -19.14 -0.46 -20.78
C ARG A 132 -18.70 0.95 -21.13
N ASP A 133 -18.59 1.83 -20.14
CA ASP A 133 -18.34 3.26 -20.33
C ASP A 133 -16.89 3.51 -20.77
N ALA A 134 -15.95 2.68 -20.30
CA ALA A 134 -14.57 2.72 -20.78
C ALA A 134 -14.47 2.39 -22.27
N LYS A 135 -15.21 1.36 -22.71
CA LYS A 135 -15.28 1.00 -24.13
C LYS A 135 -15.93 2.09 -24.95
N ALA A 136 -17.05 2.66 -24.49
CA ALA A 136 -17.76 3.72 -25.20
C ALA A 136 -16.92 4.99 -25.37
N ALA A 137 -16.13 5.36 -24.36
CA ALA A 137 -15.29 6.57 -24.39
C ALA A 137 -13.88 6.34 -24.95
N GLY A 138 -13.51 5.11 -25.33
CA GLY A 138 -12.18 4.80 -25.85
C GLY A 138 -11.04 4.97 -24.84
N VAL A 139 -11.31 4.79 -23.54
CA VAL A 139 -10.31 4.91 -22.46
C VAL A 139 -10.14 3.61 -21.69
N THR A 140 -9.16 3.55 -20.79
CA THR A 140 -8.97 2.37 -19.95
C THR A 140 -10.05 2.28 -18.87
N ARG A 141 -10.33 1.06 -18.40
CA ARG A 141 -11.18 0.85 -17.21
C ARG A 141 -10.64 1.57 -15.97
N ALA A 142 -9.33 1.78 -15.88
CA ALA A 142 -8.72 2.49 -14.76
C ALA A 142 -9.13 3.97 -14.75
N VAL A 143 -9.17 4.62 -15.92
CA VAL A 143 -9.69 5.99 -16.09
C VAL A 143 -11.14 6.06 -15.62
N MET A 144 -12.02 5.17 -16.12
CA MET A 144 -13.42 5.19 -15.73
C MET A 144 -13.66 4.85 -14.26
N SER A 145 -12.86 3.96 -13.67
CA SER A 145 -12.89 3.67 -12.24
C SER A 145 -12.61 4.94 -11.41
N MET A 146 -11.65 5.78 -11.82
CA MET A 146 -11.36 7.03 -11.11
C MET A 146 -12.46 8.09 -11.31
N ARG A 147 -13.12 8.12 -12.47
CA ARG A 147 -14.30 8.99 -12.69
C ARG A 147 -15.47 8.59 -11.81
N LYS A 148 -15.77 7.29 -11.73
CA LYS A 148 -16.78 6.75 -10.83
C LYS A 148 -16.46 7.05 -9.36
N ALA A 149 -15.18 7.03 -8.99
CA ALA A 149 -14.75 7.46 -7.66
C ALA A 149 -15.02 8.95 -7.40
N ALA A 150 -14.85 9.82 -8.39
CA ALA A 150 -15.18 11.25 -8.28
C ALA A 150 -16.70 11.47 -8.16
N GLU A 151 -17.51 10.76 -8.93
CA GLU A 151 -18.97 10.78 -8.81
C GLU A 151 -19.42 10.34 -7.41
N LEU A 152 -18.80 9.31 -6.85
CA LEU A 152 -19.09 8.87 -5.48
C LEU A 152 -18.74 9.96 -4.45
N GLU A 153 -17.60 10.65 -4.61
CA GLU A 153 -17.22 11.76 -3.72
C GLU A 153 -18.23 12.91 -3.84
N GLU A 154 -18.65 13.28 -5.05
CA GLU A 154 -19.65 14.32 -5.30
C GLU A 154 -21.00 13.97 -4.66
N GLN A 155 -21.47 12.73 -4.82
CA GLN A 155 -22.76 12.27 -4.29
C GLN A 155 -22.77 12.13 -2.77
N THR A 156 -21.68 11.67 -2.18
CA THR A 156 -21.63 11.32 -0.74
C THR A 156 -20.94 12.37 0.12
N GLY A 157 -20.20 13.30 -0.49
CA GLY A 157 -19.27 14.20 0.20
C GLY A 157 -18.05 13.51 0.82
N ARG A 158 -17.91 12.18 0.67
CA ARG A 158 -16.85 11.39 1.32
C ARG A 158 -15.60 11.35 0.45
N ARG A 159 -14.61 12.16 0.83
CA ARG A 159 -13.27 12.17 0.21
C ARG A 159 -12.50 10.90 0.54
N ALA A 160 -11.87 10.31 -0.47
CA ALA A 160 -11.24 8.98 -0.36
C ALA A 160 -9.72 9.01 -0.17
N VAL A 161 -9.18 7.88 0.32
CA VAL A 161 -7.77 7.50 0.18
C VAL A 161 -7.63 6.65 -1.07
N PHE A 162 -6.78 7.05 -2.02
CA PHE A 162 -6.54 6.30 -3.25
C PHE A 162 -5.28 5.45 -3.12
N ALA A 163 -5.37 4.16 -3.43
CA ALA A 163 -4.27 3.21 -3.41
C ALA A 163 -4.07 2.60 -4.80
N ILE A 164 -3.17 3.20 -5.56
CA ILE A 164 -2.95 2.91 -6.99
C ILE A 164 -1.65 2.13 -7.14
N GLY A 165 -1.77 0.83 -7.38
CA GLY A 165 -0.67 -0.12 -7.40
C GLY A 165 -0.26 -0.64 -8.78
N ASN A 166 -1.04 -0.38 -9.84
CA ASN A 166 -0.82 -1.00 -11.14
C ASN A 166 -0.98 -0.06 -12.34
N ALA A 167 -2.07 0.70 -12.41
CA ALA A 167 -2.47 1.44 -13.60
C ALA A 167 -1.91 2.87 -13.59
N PRO A 168 -0.89 3.21 -14.41
CA PRO A 168 -0.44 4.60 -14.52
C PRO A 168 -1.53 5.53 -15.07
N THR A 169 -2.44 5.00 -15.89
CA THR A 169 -3.59 5.77 -16.40
C THR A 169 -4.56 6.18 -15.29
N ALA A 170 -4.65 5.44 -14.18
CA ALA A 170 -5.42 5.88 -13.01
C ALA A 170 -4.78 7.10 -12.34
N LEU A 171 -3.43 7.15 -12.21
CA LEU A 171 -2.76 8.33 -11.67
C LEU A 171 -2.93 9.56 -12.56
N VAL A 172 -2.82 9.39 -13.88
CA VAL A 172 -3.04 10.49 -14.83
C VAL A 172 -4.47 11.03 -14.71
N GLU A 173 -5.46 10.16 -14.60
CA GLU A 173 -6.85 10.59 -14.44
C GLU A 173 -7.10 11.25 -13.08
N LEU A 174 -6.55 10.72 -11.99
CA LEU A 174 -6.62 11.37 -10.67
C LEU A 174 -6.03 12.78 -10.73
N TYR A 175 -4.84 12.94 -11.31
CA TYR A 175 -4.23 14.25 -11.50
C TYR A 175 -5.15 15.21 -12.26
N SER A 176 -5.71 14.76 -13.39
CA SER A 176 -6.65 15.54 -14.20
C SER A 176 -7.88 15.99 -13.40
N LEU A 177 -8.54 15.07 -12.70
CA LEU A 177 -9.74 15.36 -11.90
C LEU A 177 -9.45 16.34 -10.75
N ILE A 178 -8.28 16.24 -10.12
CA ILE A 178 -7.85 17.16 -9.06
C ILE A 178 -7.59 18.56 -9.61
N GLN A 179 -6.89 18.67 -10.74
CA GLN A 179 -6.64 19.97 -11.39
C GLN A 179 -7.94 20.66 -11.83
N GLN A 180 -8.95 19.87 -12.19
CA GLN A 180 -10.28 20.37 -12.54
C GLN A 180 -11.16 20.70 -11.31
N GLY A 181 -10.69 20.44 -10.09
CA GLY A 181 -11.48 20.63 -8.86
C GLY A 181 -12.64 19.65 -8.71
N ARG A 182 -12.63 18.52 -9.45
CA ARG A 182 -13.70 17.51 -9.45
C ARG A 182 -13.47 16.38 -8.46
N LEU A 183 -12.29 16.31 -7.85
CA LEU A 183 -11.93 15.28 -6.89
C LEU A 183 -10.94 15.85 -5.87
N HIS A 184 -11.15 15.56 -4.58
CA HIS A 184 -10.34 16.07 -3.49
C HIS A 184 -9.83 14.94 -2.58
N PRO A 185 -8.82 14.16 -3.02
CA PRO A 185 -8.30 13.04 -2.25
C PRO A 185 -7.81 13.45 -0.86
N ARG A 186 -8.06 12.59 0.12
CA ARG A 186 -7.46 12.71 1.47
C ARG A 186 -5.99 12.25 1.49
N LEU A 187 -5.65 11.31 0.62
CA LEU A 187 -4.30 10.81 0.40
C LEU A 187 -4.25 10.06 -0.94
N ILE A 188 -3.16 10.22 -1.69
CA ILE A 188 -2.85 9.39 -2.86
C ILE A 188 -1.62 8.53 -2.57
N ILE A 189 -1.78 7.22 -2.60
CA ILE A 189 -0.70 6.25 -2.61
C ILE A 189 -0.45 5.86 -4.07
N GLY A 190 0.53 6.53 -4.70
CA GLY A 190 0.87 6.40 -6.11
C GLY A 190 2.07 5.49 -6.33
N VAL A 191 1.82 4.17 -6.38
CA VAL A 191 2.88 3.15 -6.52
C VAL A 191 2.63 2.19 -7.69
N PRO A 192 2.18 2.63 -8.88
CA PRO A 192 2.07 1.71 -10.02
C PRO A 192 3.43 1.13 -10.40
N VAL A 193 3.47 -0.15 -10.73
CA VAL A 193 4.66 -0.82 -11.29
C VAL A 193 4.58 -0.86 -12.81
N GLY A 194 5.71 -0.74 -13.49
CA GLY A 194 5.79 -1.00 -14.93
C GLY A 194 6.80 -0.14 -15.68
N PHE A 195 6.72 -0.22 -17.01
CA PHE A 195 7.74 0.33 -17.90
C PHE A 195 7.23 1.49 -18.76
N VAL A 196 5.94 1.51 -19.10
CA VAL A 196 5.33 2.50 -19.99
C VAL A 196 4.61 3.56 -19.17
N ASN A 197 5.01 4.82 -19.30
CA ASN A 197 4.40 6.01 -18.68
C ASN A 197 4.29 6.01 -17.15
N VAL A 198 4.80 4.98 -16.46
CA VAL A 198 4.71 4.84 -14.99
C VAL A 198 5.49 5.93 -14.27
N VAL A 199 6.71 6.24 -14.72
CA VAL A 199 7.55 7.27 -14.09
C VAL A 199 6.87 8.63 -14.22
N GLN A 200 6.44 8.99 -15.42
CA GLN A 200 5.79 10.26 -15.71
C GLN A 200 4.48 10.42 -14.94
N ALA A 201 3.65 9.37 -14.88
CA ALA A 201 2.39 9.40 -14.14
C ALA A 201 2.61 9.62 -12.63
N LYS A 202 3.68 9.09 -12.05
CA LYS A 202 4.06 9.33 -10.65
C LYS A 202 4.57 10.75 -10.43
N GLU A 203 5.40 11.27 -11.33
CA GLU A 203 5.90 12.64 -11.24
C GLU A 203 4.75 13.66 -11.31
N LEU A 204 3.67 13.41 -12.07
CA LEU A 204 2.47 14.25 -12.04
C LEU A 204 1.90 14.40 -10.62
N ILE A 205 1.75 13.30 -9.88
CA ILE A 205 1.24 13.32 -8.50
C ILE A 205 2.18 14.10 -7.57
N LEU A 206 3.50 13.98 -7.77
CA LEU A 206 4.49 14.72 -6.98
C LEU A 206 4.40 16.24 -7.17
N THR A 207 3.78 16.73 -8.26
CA THR A 207 3.56 18.17 -8.44
C THR A 207 2.37 18.72 -7.63
N LEU A 208 1.50 17.85 -7.09
CA LEU A 208 0.31 18.24 -6.32
C LEU A 208 0.68 18.72 -4.91
N LYS A 209 0.97 20.01 -4.77
CA LYS A 209 1.38 20.63 -3.49
C LYS A 209 0.32 20.56 -2.38
N SER A 210 -0.96 20.58 -2.74
CA SER A 210 -2.09 20.64 -1.79
C SER A 210 -2.74 19.27 -1.54
N THR A 211 -2.28 18.22 -2.20
CA THR A 211 -2.85 16.87 -2.08
C THR A 211 -1.84 15.95 -1.40
N PRO A 212 -2.14 15.42 -0.20
CA PRO A 212 -1.25 14.49 0.47
C PRO A 212 -0.95 13.28 -0.41
N HIS A 213 0.32 12.86 -0.49
CA HIS A 213 0.70 11.72 -1.31
C HIS A 213 1.90 10.94 -0.77
N ILE A 214 1.93 9.65 -1.10
CA ILE A 214 3.05 8.72 -0.91
C ILE A 214 3.31 8.07 -2.27
N VAL A 215 4.47 8.30 -2.86
CA VAL A 215 4.79 7.88 -4.22
C VAL A 215 6.10 7.11 -4.24
N ALA A 216 6.14 5.96 -4.91
CA ALA A 216 7.38 5.23 -5.15
C ALA A 216 7.98 5.66 -6.49
N ARG A 217 8.96 6.57 -6.49
CA ARG A 217 9.63 7.06 -7.71
C ARG A 217 10.22 5.93 -8.56
N GLY A 218 10.35 6.20 -9.85
CA GLY A 218 10.84 5.22 -10.82
C GLY A 218 9.79 4.16 -11.18
N ARG A 219 10.26 2.98 -11.58
CA ARG A 219 9.41 1.91 -12.16
C ARG A 219 8.84 0.93 -11.14
N LYS A 220 9.44 0.86 -9.94
CA LYS A 220 9.04 -0.08 -8.89
C LYS A 220 7.75 0.33 -8.22
N GLY A 221 7.00 -0.64 -7.71
CA GLY A 221 5.67 -0.44 -7.15
C GLY A 221 4.92 -1.76 -7.09
N GLY A 222 3.59 -1.71 -7.18
CA GLY A 222 2.74 -2.88 -7.27
C GLY A 222 1.53 -2.80 -6.35
N SER A 223 0.53 -3.63 -6.62
CA SER A 223 -0.64 -3.79 -5.75
C SER A 223 -0.27 -4.22 -4.33
N THR A 224 0.77 -5.05 -4.17
CA THR A 224 1.30 -5.46 -2.86
C THR A 224 1.89 -4.28 -2.10
N VAL A 225 2.62 -3.39 -2.77
CA VAL A 225 3.17 -2.16 -2.18
C VAL A 225 2.05 -1.21 -1.77
N ALA A 226 1.04 -1.01 -2.63
CA ALA A 226 -0.12 -0.17 -2.31
C ALA A 226 -0.86 -0.68 -1.05
N ALA A 227 -1.14 -1.98 -1.01
CA ALA A 227 -1.77 -2.62 0.15
C ALA A 227 -0.89 -2.55 1.41
N ALA A 228 0.43 -2.75 1.28
CA ALA A 228 1.38 -2.66 2.38
C ALA A 228 1.39 -1.26 3.00
N ILE A 229 1.35 -0.20 2.20
CA ILE A 229 1.29 1.18 2.68
C ILE A 229 -0.03 1.42 3.43
N VAL A 230 -1.19 1.05 2.85
CA VAL A 230 -2.48 1.18 3.55
C VAL A 230 -2.47 0.43 4.88
N ASN A 231 -2.00 -0.82 4.89
CA ASN A 231 -1.91 -1.63 6.10
C ASN A 231 -0.95 -1.00 7.13
N ALA A 232 0.17 -0.41 6.70
CA ALA A 232 1.09 0.31 7.59
C ALA A 232 0.39 1.48 8.30
N LEU A 233 -0.51 2.20 7.62
CA LEU A 233 -1.33 3.25 8.25
C LEU A 233 -2.31 2.64 9.27
N LEU A 234 -2.99 1.54 8.90
CA LEU A 234 -3.94 0.86 9.78
C LEU A 234 -3.28 0.31 11.06
N TYR A 235 -2.06 -0.23 10.96
CA TYR A 235 -1.30 -0.69 12.12
C TYR A 235 -0.95 0.44 13.10
N GLN A 236 -0.81 1.67 12.59
CA GLN A 236 -0.52 2.84 13.42
C GLN A 236 -1.76 3.38 14.14
N ILE A 237 -2.96 3.13 13.62
CA ILE A 237 -4.23 3.48 14.29
C ILE A 237 -4.47 2.56 15.50
N ARG A 238 -4.30 1.24 15.32
CA ARG A 238 -4.61 0.23 16.36
C ARG A 238 -3.60 0.17 17.53
N ARG A 239 -2.61 1.07 17.57
CA ARG A 239 -1.66 1.20 18.68
C ARG A 239 -1.98 2.38 19.61
N LEU A 240 -3.16 2.98 19.47
CA LEU A 240 -3.83 3.77 20.51
C LEU A 240 -4.71 2.84 21.36
#